data_AF-X1K8I2-F1
#
_entry.id   AF-X1K8I2-F1
#
_cell.length_a   1.000
_cell.length_b   1.000
_cell.length_c   1.000
_cell.angle_alpha   90.00
_cell.angle_beta   90.00
_cell.angle_gamma   90.00
#
_symmetry.space_group_name_H-M   'P 1'
#
loop_
_entity.id
_entity.type
_entity.pdbx_description
1 polymer ?
#
loop_
_entity_poly.entity_id
_entity_poly.type
_entity_poly.pdbx_seq_one_letter_code
_entity_poly.pdbx_strand_id
1 'polypeptide(L)' 'MAKPKVAFYWCASCGGCEETVVDLNEDLLKVADAVDIVLWPVALDFKRKDIESLADGEIAVSFINGAVRLEEQEEM' A
#
# COMPACT_ATOMS: atom_id res chain seq x y z
N MET A 1 -2.98 12.04 -17.99
CA MET A 1 -1.72 11.51 -17.41
C MET A 1 -2.05 10.21 -16.71
N ALA A 2 -1.12 9.25 -16.62
CA ALA A 2 -1.33 8.06 -15.80
C ALA A 2 -1.42 8.48 -14.32
N LYS A 3 -2.27 7.81 -13.53
CA LYS A 3 -2.35 8.06 -12.09
C LYS A 3 -1.02 7.63 -11.44
N PRO A 4 -0.53 8.34 -10.42
CA PRO A 4 0.66 7.89 -9.70
C PRO A 4 0.35 6.56 -8.98
N LYS A 5 1.31 5.64 -9.00
CA LYS A 5 1.20 4.37 -8.28
C LYS A 5 1.54 4.55 -6.81
N VAL A 6 0.72 4.00 -5.92
CA VAL A 6 0.87 4.12 -4.47
C VAL A 6 0.75 2.75 -3.80
N ALA A 7 1.52 2.54 -2.74
CA ALA A 7 1.49 1.32 -1.94
C ALA A 7 1.23 1.62 -0.46
N PHE A 8 0.59 0.68 0.22
CA PHE A 8 0.39 0.64 1.67
C PHE A 8 0.87 -0.73 2.16
N TYR A 9 1.80 -0.74 3.11
CA TYR A 9 2.32 -1.97 3.70
C TYR A 9 2.37 -1.89 5.22
N TRP A 10 1.81 -2.93 5.84
CA TRP A 10 1.76 -3.17 7.27
C TRP A 10 2.95 -4.07 7.64
N CYS A 11 3.82 -3.65 8.57
CA CYS A 11 4.91 -4.49 9.12
C CYS A 11 4.53 -5.14 10.47
N ALA A 12 5.26 -4.93 11.56
CA ALA A 12 4.77 -5.30 12.89
C ALA A 12 3.83 -4.21 13.41
N SER A 13 2.59 -4.19 12.92
CA SER A 13 1.55 -3.20 13.24
C SER A 13 0.31 -3.87 13.87
N CYS A 14 -0.62 -3.06 14.38
CA CYS A 14 -1.91 -3.48 14.93
C CYS A 14 -3.10 -3.27 13.97
N GLY A 15 -2.85 -2.67 12.80
CA GLY A 15 -3.89 -2.39 11.80
C GLY A 15 -4.59 -1.04 11.93
N GLY A 16 -4.32 -0.28 12.99
CA GLY A 16 -4.99 1.01 13.20
C GLY A 16 -4.68 2.05 12.12
N CYS A 17 -3.49 1.98 11.50
CA CYS A 17 -3.10 2.87 10.41
C CYS A 17 -3.96 2.62 9.16
N GLU A 18 -4.21 1.35 8.85
CA GLU A 18 -5.04 0.89 7.75
C GLU A 18 -6.51 1.28 7.96
N GLU A 19 -7.04 0.98 9.15
CA GLU A 19 -8.42 1.31 9.51
C GLU A 19 -8.69 2.81 9.40
N THR A 20 -7.72 3.66 9.78
CA THR A 20 -7.84 5.12 9.64
C THR A 20 -7.99 5.55 8.18
N VAL A 21 -7.35 4.86 7.24
CA VAL A 21 -7.51 5.14 5.80
C VAL A 21 -8.85 4.62 5.28
N VAL A 22 -9.29 3.44 5.74
CA VAL A 22 -10.61 2.89 5.38
C VAL A 22 -11.75 3.75 5.95
N ASP A 23 -11.54 4.40 7.09
CA ASP A 23 -12.50 5.32 7.73
C ASP A 23 -12.69 6.64 6.96
N LEU A 24 -12.00 6.83 5.83
CA LEU A 24 -12.39 7.83 4.83
C LEU A 24 -13.77 7.56 4.22
N ASN A 25 -14.34 6.36 4.43
CA ASN A 25 -15.67 5.98 3.97
C ASN A 25 -15.83 6.23 2.46
N GLU A 26 -16.84 7.00 2.04
CA GLU A 26 -17.10 7.29 0.62
C GLU A 26 -15.99 8.12 -0.04
N ASP A 27 -15.23 8.91 0.73
CA ASP A 27 -14.10 9.68 0.21
C ASP A 27 -12.95 8.78 -0.26
N LEU A 28 -12.93 7.50 0.14
CA LEU A 28 -12.00 6.52 -0.41
C LEU A 28 -12.15 6.36 -1.93
N LEU A 29 -13.35 6.60 -2.48
CA LEU A 29 -13.56 6.59 -3.92
C LEU A 29 -12.77 7.71 -4.62
N LYS A 30 -12.64 8.88 -3.98
CA LYS A 30 -11.82 9.98 -4.50
C LYS A 30 -10.34 9.62 -4.49
N VAL A 31 -9.90 8.85 -3.50
CA VAL A 31 -8.52 8.33 -3.43
C VAL A 31 -8.28 7.36 -4.59
N ALA A 32 -9.16 6.38 -4.79
CA ALA A 32 -9.08 5.44 -5.90
C ALA A 32 -9.14 6.12 -7.29
N ASP A 33 -9.84 7.25 -7.39
CA ASP A 33 -9.85 8.07 -8.61
C ASP A 33 -8.56 8.87 -8.82
N ALA A 34 -7.81 9.17 -7.77
CA ALA A 34 -6.59 9.97 -7.83
C ALA A 34 -5.31 9.14 -8.02
N VAL A 35 -5.25 7.91 -7.51
CA VAL A 35 -4.03 7.08 -7.51
C VAL A 35 -4.31 5.64 -7.99
N ASP A 36 -3.29 4.98 -8.50
CA ASP A 36 -3.33 3.53 -8.77
C ASP A 36 -2.73 2.80 -7.57
N ILE A 37 -3.56 2.13 -6.77
CA ILE A 37 -3.09 1.37 -5.61
C ILE A 37 -2.56 0.03 -6.08
N VAL A 38 -1.27 -0.22 -5.85
CA VAL A 38 -0.59 -1.45 -6.32
C VAL A 38 -0.31 -2.46 -5.22
N LEU A 39 -0.36 -2.03 -3.97
CA LEU A 39 -0.26 -2.89 -2.79
C LEU A 39 -1.09 -2.27 -1.68
N TRP A 40 -2.04 -3.03 -1.14
CA TRP A 40 -2.72 -2.67 0.11
C TRP A 40 -3.39 -3.91 0.70
N PRO A 41 -2.66 -4.75 1.44
CA PRO A 41 -3.11 -6.09 1.82
C PRO A 41 -4.41 -6.15 2.62
N VAL A 42 -4.77 -5.05 3.31
CA VAL A 42 -6.02 -4.98 4.09
C VAL A 42 -7.27 -4.86 3.21
N ALA A 43 -7.15 -4.26 2.02
CA ALA A 43 -8.28 -3.85 1.18
C ALA A 43 -8.26 -4.50 -0.21
N LEU A 44 -7.08 -4.91 -0.69
CA LEU A 44 -6.84 -5.38 -2.05
C LEU A 44 -5.98 -6.65 -2.04
N ASP A 45 -6.26 -7.58 -2.97
CA ASP A 45 -5.64 -8.90 -3.00
C ASP A 45 -4.30 -8.96 -3.78
N PHE A 46 -3.50 -7.90 -3.72
CA PHE A 46 -2.18 -7.89 -4.35
C PHE A 46 -1.19 -8.79 -3.60
N LYS A 47 -0.28 -9.41 -4.35
CA LYS A 47 0.76 -10.31 -3.84
C LYS A 47 2.14 -9.72 -4.12
N ARG A 48 3.15 -10.23 -3.41
CA ARG A 48 4.56 -9.86 -3.58
C ARG A 48 5.00 -9.86 -5.05
N LYS A 49 4.64 -10.89 -5.81
CA LYS A 49 4.95 -11.01 -7.25
C LYS A 49 4.44 -9.83 -8.10
N ASP A 50 3.34 -9.19 -7.69
CA ASP A 50 2.76 -8.08 -8.44
C ASP A 50 3.64 -6.84 -8.27
N ILE A 51 4.26 -6.67 -7.11
CA ILE A 51 5.25 -5.64 -6.81
C ILE A 51 6.60 -5.94 -7.46
N GLU A 52 7.06 -7.19 -7.38
CA GLU A 52 8.31 -7.62 -8.04
C GLU A 52 8.27 -7.46 -9.56
N SER A 53 7.07 -7.37 -10.16
CA SER A 53 6.89 -7.12 -11.59
C SER A 53 7.04 -5.65 -11.99
N LEU A 54 7.02 -4.73 -11.03
CA LEU A 54 7.18 -3.30 -11.26
C LEU A 54 8.65 -2.95 -11.45
N ALA A 55 8.92 -1.96 -12.31
CA ALA A 55 10.25 -1.42 -12.47
C ALA A 55 10.68 -0.60 -11.24
N ASP A 56 11.99 -0.47 -11.04
CA ASP A 56 12.53 0.41 -10.02
C ASP A 56 12.04 1.87 -10.21
N GLY A 57 11.64 2.51 -9.12
CA GLY A 57 11.05 3.86 -9.14
C GLY A 57 9.64 3.97 -9.71
N GLU A 58 8.96 2.86 -10.03
CA GLU A 58 7.61 2.90 -10.61
C GLU A 58 6.51 3.23 -9.57
N ILE A 59 6.76 2.94 -8.29
CA ILE A 59 5.90 3.35 -7.17
C ILE A 59 6.30 4.78 -6.76
N ALA A 60 5.36 5.71 -6.84
CA ALA A 60 5.62 7.10 -6.51
C ALA A 60 5.76 7.34 -5.00
N VAL A 61 4.91 6.67 -4.20
CA VAL A 61 4.91 6.77 -2.74
C VAL A 61 4.48 5.43 -2.12
N SER A 62 5.18 5.01 -1.07
CA SER A 62 4.80 3.87 -0.22
C SER A 62 4.56 4.33 1.21
N PHE A 63 3.40 4.02 1.77
CA PHE A 63 3.08 4.20 3.18
C PHE A 63 3.44 2.93 3.93
N ILE A 64 4.48 3.00 4.75
CA ILE A 64 4.96 1.87 5.55
C ILE A 64 4.66 2.16 7.03
N ASN A 65 4.05 1.21 7.73
CA ASN A 65 3.75 1.36 9.16
C ASN A 65 4.13 0.13 9.99
N GLY A 66 4.25 0.33 11.29
CA GLY A 66 4.76 -0.68 12.22
C GLY A 66 6.28 -0.79 12.21
N ALA A 67 6.81 -1.73 13.00
CA ALA A 67 8.25 -1.99 13.07
C ALA A 67 8.66 -3.11 12.10
N VAL A 68 9.87 -3.03 11.53
CA VAL A 68 10.49 -4.14 10.80
C VAL A 68 11.08 -5.12 11.82
N ARG A 69 10.54 -6.34 11.86
CA ARG A 69 10.92 -7.40 12.82
C ARG A 69 11.31 -8.72 12.18
N LEU A 70 10.97 -8.93 10.91
CA LEU A 70 11.20 -10.15 10.15
C LEU A 70 11.90 -9.80 8.83
N GLU A 71 12.66 -10.74 8.28
CA GLU A 71 13.31 -10.59 6.96
C GLU A 71 12.28 -10.28 5.87
N GLU A 72 11.09 -10.90 5.92
CA GLU A 72 10.00 -10.57 4.99
C GLU A 72 9.61 -9.09 5.00
N GLN A 73 9.67 -8.41 6.15
CA GLN A 73 9.34 -6.99 6.26
C GLN A 73 10.50 -6.07 5.86
N GLU A 74 11.72 -6.59 5.87
CA GLU A 74 12.92 -5.89 5.37
C GLU A 74 13.01 -5.98 3.84
N GLU A 75 12.56 -7.10 3.27
CA GLU A 75 12.57 -7.36 1.83
C GLU A 75 11.46 -6.66 1.05
N MET A 76 10.35 -6.32 1.72
CA MET A 76 9.16 -5.67 1.13
C MET A 76 9.30 -4.15 1.05
#